data_AF-A0A3M6VWQ7-F1
#
_entry.id   AF-A0A3M6VWQ7-F1
#
_cell.length_a   1.000
_cell.length_b   1.000
_cell.length_c   1.000
_cell.angle_alpha   90.00
_cell.angle_beta   90.00
_cell.angle_gamma   90.00
#
_symmetry.space_group_name_H-M   'P 1'
#
loop_
_entity.id
_entity.type
_entity.pdbx_description
1 polymer ?
#
loop_
_entity_poly.entity_id
_entity_poly.type
_entity_poly.pdbx_seq_one_letter_code
_entity_poly.pdbx_strand_id
1 'polypeptide(L)'
;MRGEPVSDDEDEDAEPAGREKEQSEGARDAFGNDEVGDEAAEFGLASSLPAPKRGKEKEKVQHDDEDDFDVDEDLIASGSDVDADEDSELSDASSDDDDAEQADPAATRDEEEDDEFVKGVFGPDAAGSQPALTGANGIQPSSKPTSGGLAFTYPCPRTHAELLDVVKDIPITQLPTVVQRIRALHHPSLSASNKESMSDFSAALVDHISHLGNTGQPLAVVEQVIRHIHSLSRTYPTEIAGAFRKHLLAGHEQGELKSGDLIILTAIGSIYPTSDHFHQVVTPAITLMGKWLGLNAPDSAERRATGAFIVALCAKYQVLAKRYVPEAIRFVQRTLSLKPALSTEELRPHLDNLLSMADLWKDKTAFPEIFAPFVPLLKSAGAKKEHQTLTILLQQAYLRRRPLELHHHRKQPIPTRIPKFEETFNPDKHYDPDKERSDAAKLQKEYKRERKGALRELRKDANFVAREQLREKREKDAEYERKHRRIIAEIQGEEGREAKEYEREKAQRKRAKGSG
;
A
#
# COMPACT_ATOMS: atom_id res chain seq x y z
N MET A 1 -34.45 53.89 -9.31
CA MET A 1 -35.67 53.67 -8.48
C MET A 1 -35.32 52.52 -7.53
N ARG A 2 -34.99 52.86 -6.28
CA ARG A 2 -35.84 52.67 -5.07
C ARG A 2 -36.18 51.18 -4.87
N GLY A 3 -35.83 50.50 -3.79
CA GLY A 3 -35.22 50.84 -2.50
C GLY A 3 -35.31 49.58 -1.62
N GLU A 4 -34.44 49.44 -0.63
CA GLU A 4 -34.62 48.49 0.48
C GLU A 4 -35.89 48.86 1.28
N PRO A 5 -36.39 47.96 2.15
CA PRO A 5 -35.89 48.01 3.52
C PRO A 5 -35.73 46.66 4.23
N VAL A 6 -34.76 46.67 5.14
CA VAL A 6 -34.60 45.81 6.31
C VAL A 6 -35.62 46.23 7.39
N SER A 7 -36.13 45.29 8.18
CA SER A 7 -36.89 45.54 9.42
C SER A 7 -36.33 44.64 10.51
N ASP A 8 -35.75 45.27 11.53
CA ASP A 8 -35.66 44.76 12.91
C ASP A 8 -37.05 44.78 13.55
N ASP A 9 -37.31 43.88 14.49
CA ASP A 9 -37.70 44.24 15.87
C ASP A 9 -37.76 42.99 16.77
N GLU A 10 -37.29 43.22 18.00
CA GLU A 10 -37.14 42.31 19.14
C GLU A 10 -38.51 41.90 19.74
N ASP A 11 -38.62 40.69 20.29
CA ASP A 11 -39.51 40.42 21.44
C ASP A 11 -39.17 39.09 22.15
N GLU A 12 -39.37 39.13 23.47
CA GLU A 12 -38.80 38.33 24.55
C GLU A 12 -39.41 36.92 24.76
N ASP A 13 -38.61 36.07 25.41
CA ASP A 13 -38.95 34.98 26.36
C ASP A 13 -40.08 33.99 26.07
N ALA A 14 -39.69 32.75 25.69
CA ALA A 14 -40.34 31.52 26.14
C ALA A 14 -39.41 30.28 26.01
N GLU A 15 -38.83 29.84 27.13
CA GLU A 15 -38.37 28.44 27.32
C GLU A 15 -39.58 27.49 27.18
N PRO A 16 -39.43 26.30 26.54
CA PRO A 16 -38.97 25.17 27.35
C PRO A 16 -38.11 24.11 26.61
N ALA A 17 -37.18 23.55 27.39
CA ALA A 17 -36.88 22.13 27.53
C ALA A 17 -36.33 21.33 26.31
N GLY A 18 -35.03 21.05 26.38
CA GLY A 18 -34.45 19.71 26.24
C GLY A 18 -34.69 18.94 24.93
N ARG A 19 -33.74 19.07 23.99
CA ARG A 19 -33.53 18.05 22.94
C ARG A 19 -32.04 17.75 22.80
N GLU A 20 -31.67 16.59 23.32
CA GLU A 20 -30.39 15.95 23.06
C GLU A 20 -30.26 15.64 21.56
N LYS A 21 -29.05 15.83 21.03
CA LYS A 21 -28.67 15.44 19.68
C LYS A 21 -28.58 13.91 19.61
N GLU A 22 -29.55 13.25 18.98
CA GLU A 22 -29.36 11.87 18.52
C GLU A 22 -28.39 11.89 17.32
N GLN A 23 -27.21 11.34 17.54
CA GLN A 23 -26.32 10.91 16.47
C GLN A 23 -26.98 9.71 15.77
N SER A 24 -27.15 9.78 14.45
CA SER A 24 -27.66 8.67 13.66
C SER A 24 -26.62 7.55 13.61
N GLU A 25 -26.82 6.50 14.40
CA GLU A 25 -26.09 5.23 14.26
C GLU A 25 -26.52 4.55 12.95
N GLY A 26 -25.54 4.29 12.08
CA GLY A 26 -25.74 3.50 10.87
C GLY A 26 -26.20 2.08 11.20
N ALA A 27 -27.15 1.57 10.43
CA ALA A 27 -27.64 0.21 10.57
C ALA A 27 -26.48 -0.78 10.37
N ARG A 28 -26.18 -1.56 11.42
CA ARG A 28 -25.23 -2.67 11.39
C ARG A 28 -25.98 -3.99 11.26
N ASP A 29 -25.39 -4.93 10.54
CA ASP A 29 -25.96 -6.28 10.43
C ASP A 29 -25.86 -7.05 11.77
N ALA A 30 -26.44 -8.26 11.83
CA ALA A 30 -26.47 -9.09 13.04
C ALA A 30 -25.07 -9.53 13.55
N PHE A 31 -23.99 -9.17 12.84
CA PHE A 31 -22.61 -9.46 13.20
C PHE A 31 -21.76 -8.19 13.37
N GLY A 32 -22.38 -7.00 13.37
CA GLY A 32 -21.72 -5.74 13.70
C GLY A 32 -20.91 -5.10 12.58
N ASN A 33 -21.07 -5.55 11.33
CA ASN A 33 -20.48 -4.89 10.17
C ASN A 33 -21.35 -3.73 9.70
N ASP A 34 -20.71 -2.64 9.27
CA ASP A 34 -21.38 -1.52 8.63
C ASP A 34 -21.94 -1.98 7.27
N GLU A 35 -23.25 -1.81 7.06
CA GLU A 35 -23.94 -2.22 5.84
C GLU A 35 -23.48 -1.32 4.67
N VAL A 36 -22.61 -1.84 3.80
CA VAL A 36 -22.13 -1.10 2.62
C VAL A 36 -23.31 -0.93 1.66
N GLY A 37 -23.85 0.27 1.59
CA GLY A 37 -24.94 0.62 0.67
C GLY A 37 -24.57 0.38 -0.79
N ASP A 38 -25.55 0.05 -1.62
CA ASP A 38 -25.39 -0.15 -3.06
C ASP A 38 -25.09 1.19 -3.75
N GLU A 39 -23.81 1.57 -3.81
CA GLU A 39 -23.31 2.81 -4.41
C GLU A 39 -23.74 2.97 -5.88
N ALA A 40 -24.10 1.88 -6.58
CA ALA A 40 -24.59 1.95 -7.96
C ALA A 40 -25.99 2.56 -8.09
N ALA A 41 -26.80 2.50 -7.02
CA ALA A 41 -28.11 3.13 -6.97
C ALA A 41 -28.02 4.66 -6.85
N GLU A 42 -26.96 5.19 -6.22
CA GLU A 42 -26.72 6.63 -6.06
C GLU A 42 -26.41 7.32 -7.40
N PHE A 43 -25.82 6.59 -8.36
CA PHE A 43 -25.55 7.06 -9.73
C PHE A 43 -26.65 6.72 -10.75
N GLY A 44 -27.83 6.23 -10.30
CA GLY A 44 -28.98 5.98 -11.16
C GLY A 44 -28.88 4.72 -12.03
N LEU A 45 -28.00 3.77 -11.69
CA LEU A 45 -27.77 2.52 -12.43
C LEU A 45 -28.35 1.30 -11.70
N ALA A 46 -29.61 1.40 -11.24
CA ALA A 46 -30.27 0.30 -10.55
C ALA A 46 -30.61 -0.86 -11.52
N SER A 47 -30.18 -2.07 -11.17
CA SER A 47 -30.50 -3.33 -11.86
C SER A 47 -32.01 -3.63 -11.78
N SER A 48 -32.63 -4.04 -12.89
CA SER A 48 -34.07 -4.29 -13.02
C SER A 48 -34.55 -5.66 -12.52
N LEU A 49 -33.70 -6.40 -11.78
CA LEU A 49 -34.06 -7.71 -11.25
C LEU A 49 -34.48 -7.60 -9.76
N PRO A 50 -35.68 -8.09 -9.39
CA PRO A 50 -36.14 -8.00 -8.02
C PRO A 50 -35.31 -8.91 -7.10
N ALA A 51 -34.71 -8.34 -6.06
CA ALA A 51 -34.08 -9.09 -4.98
C ALA A 51 -35.14 -9.87 -4.17
N PRO A 52 -34.89 -11.14 -3.79
CA PRO A 52 -35.85 -11.92 -3.02
C PRO A 52 -35.97 -11.38 -1.60
N LYS A 53 -37.18 -10.92 -1.23
CA LYS A 53 -37.52 -10.55 0.15
C LYS A 53 -37.49 -11.80 1.03
N ARG A 54 -36.48 -11.94 1.90
CA ARG A 54 -36.47 -12.94 2.97
C ARG A 54 -37.44 -12.50 4.06
N GLY A 55 -38.66 -13.03 4.02
CA GLY A 55 -39.66 -12.89 5.08
C GLY A 55 -39.24 -13.64 6.34
N LYS A 56 -39.50 -13.02 7.50
CA LYS A 56 -39.44 -13.66 8.82
C LYS A 56 -40.62 -14.64 8.96
N GLU A 57 -40.42 -15.90 8.64
CA GLU A 57 -41.28 -16.98 9.14
C GLU A 57 -40.48 -17.84 10.11
N LYS A 58 -40.92 -17.87 11.36
CA LYS A 58 -40.39 -18.77 12.39
C LYS A 58 -41.07 -20.12 12.21
N GLU A 59 -40.41 -21.03 11.50
CA GLU A 59 -40.77 -22.43 11.48
C GLU A 59 -40.30 -23.05 12.81
N LYS A 60 -41.23 -23.50 13.65
CA LYS A 60 -40.94 -24.27 14.86
C LYS A 60 -40.63 -25.70 14.44
N VAL A 61 -39.35 -26.06 14.41
CA VAL A 61 -38.94 -27.46 14.33
C VAL A 61 -39.12 -28.09 15.70
N GLN A 62 -40.09 -29.00 15.79
CA GLN A 62 -40.30 -29.92 16.91
C GLN A 62 -39.26 -31.03 16.75
N HIS A 63 -38.35 -31.18 17.71
CA HIS A 63 -37.49 -32.35 17.80
C HIS A 63 -38.20 -33.33 18.72
N ASP A 64 -38.70 -34.44 18.15
CA ASP A 64 -39.13 -35.61 18.90
C ASP A 64 -37.87 -36.38 19.33
N ASP A 65 -37.79 -36.68 20.62
CA ASP A 65 -36.72 -37.47 21.23
C ASP A 65 -37.18 -38.94 21.24
N GLU A 66 -36.79 -39.72 20.24
CA GLU A 66 -36.87 -41.19 20.28
C GLU A 66 -35.52 -41.75 19.83
N ASP A 67 -34.71 -42.20 20.80
CA ASP A 67 -33.74 -43.29 20.67
C ASP A 67 -33.28 -43.71 22.08
N ASP A 68 -34.00 -44.67 22.64
CA ASP A 68 -33.68 -45.42 23.85
C ASP A 68 -32.65 -46.48 23.45
N PHE A 69 -31.39 -46.31 23.88
CA PHE A 69 -30.36 -47.34 23.74
C PHE A 69 -29.99 -47.86 25.14
N ASP A 70 -30.50 -49.05 25.43
CA ASP A 70 -30.13 -49.87 26.58
C ASP A 70 -28.62 -50.16 26.54
N VAL A 71 -27.92 -49.80 27.61
CA VAL A 71 -26.50 -50.13 27.80
C VAL A 71 -26.42 -51.39 28.63
N ASP A 72 -26.10 -52.51 27.99
CA ASP A 72 -25.77 -53.77 28.66
C ASP A 72 -24.43 -53.66 29.41
N GLU A 73 -24.49 -53.80 30.74
CA GLU A 73 -23.35 -53.88 31.64
C GLU A 73 -22.69 -55.27 31.57
N ASP A 74 -21.88 -55.56 30.54
CA ASP A 74 -20.95 -56.72 30.61
C ASP A 74 -19.77 -56.70 29.60
N LEU A 75 -19.10 -55.57 29.40
CA LEU A 75 -17.86 -55.51 28.61
C LEU A 75 -16.71 -54.89 29.41
N ILE A 76 -16.30 -55.62 30.45
CA ILE A 76 -15.01 -55.47 31.12
C ILE A 76 -14.00 -56.41 30.45
N ALA A 77 -12.99 -55.84 29.80
CA ALA A 77 -11.69 -56.47 29.56
C ALA A 77 -10.65 -55.37 29.84
N SER A 78 -9.86 -55.36 30.92
CA SER A 78 -8.90 -56.35 31.43
C SER A 78 -7.84 -56.78 30.41
N GLY A 79 -6.74 -56.00 30.35
CA GLY A 79 -5.38 -56.54 30.27
C GLY A 79 -4.75 -56.71 28.88
N SER A 80 -3.76 -55.86 28.58
CA SER A 80 -2.51 -56.08 27.80
C SER A 80 -1.93 -54.67 27.53
N ASP A 81 -0.79 -54.23 28.07
CA ASP A 81 0.59 -54.75 28.09
C ASP A 81 1.19 -54.93 26.70
N VAL A 82 1.90 -53.90 26.20
CA VAL A 82 3.06 -53.99 25.29
C VAL A 82 3.95 -52.74 25.45
N ASP A 83 5.24 -53.00 25.63
CA ASP A 83 6.39 -52.11 25.80
C ASP A 83 6.87 -51.38 24.51
N ALA A 84 7.55 -50.26 24.77
CA ALA A 84 8.82 -49.74 24.24
C ALA A 84 9.08 -49.42 22.74
N ASP A 85 9.56 -48.17 22.56
CA ASP A 85 10.73 -47.68 21.79
C ASP A 85 10.39 -46.49 20.87
N GLU A 86 10.81 -45.29 21.28
CA GLU A 86 11.96 -44.51 20.73
C GLU A 86 11.78 -44.07 19.28
N ASP A 87 11.53 -42.76 19.08
CA ASP A 87 12.40 -41.96 18.23
C ASP A 87 12.25 -40.45 18.50
N SER A 88 13.40 -39.86 18.79
CA SER A 88 13.71 -38.44 18.85
C SER A 88 13.65 -37.79 17.48
N GLU A 89 13.21 -36.53 17.37
CA GLU A 89 13.99 -35.44 16.76
C GLU A 89 13.46 -34.08 17.26
N LEU A 90 14.28 -33.45 18.09
CA LEU A 90 14.26 -32.03 18.40
C LEU A 90 15.23 -31.35 17.41
N SER A 91 14.78 -30.32 16.70
CA SER A 91 15.68 -29.33 16.11
C SER A 91 15.23 -27.94 16.53
N ASP A 92 15.99 -27.39 17.48
CA ASP A 92 15.91 -26.03 18.01
C ASP A 92 16.74 -25.05 17.15
N ALA A 93 16.31 -23.80 17.19
CA ALA A 93 17.01 -22.53 16.97
C ALA A 93 18.15 -22.39 15.92
N SER A 94 17.95 -21.41 15.04
CA SER A 94 18.96 -20.36 14.86
C SER A 94 18.28 -19.01 14.55
N SER A 95 18.21 -18.14 15.55
CA SER A 95 18.29 -16.70 15.35
C SER A 95 19.74 -16.36 15.01
N ASP A 96 19.99 -15.66 13.92
CA ASP A 96 21.13 -14.77 13.85
C ASP A 96 20.71 -13.47 13.17
N ASP A 97 20.95 -12.42 13.93
CA ASP A 97 20.82 -11.01 13.67
C ASP A 97 22.19 -10.57 13.16
N ASP A 98 22.28 -10.18 11.89
CA ASP A 98 23.47 -9.52 11.34
C ASP A 98 23.02 -8.30 10.55
N ASP A 99 22.90 -7.21 11.30
CA ASP A 99 22.81 -5.83 10.83
C ASP A 99 24.17 -5.43 10.24
N ALA A 100 24.37 -5.76 8.97
CA ALA A 100 25.42 -5.20 8.14
C ALA A 100 24.78 -4.16 7.22
N GLU A 101 25.03 -2.88 7.50
CA GLU A 101 24.78 -1.77 6.59
C GLU A 101 25.41 -2.09 5.22
N GLN A 102 24.60 -2.60 4.29
CA GLN A 102 24.96 -2.68 2.89
C GLN A 102 25.04 -1.25 2.37
N ALA A 103 26.24 -0.69 2.37
CA ALA A 103 26.58 0.43 1.51
C ALA A 103 26.21 0.01 0.08
N ASP A 104 25.25 0.74 -0.49
CA ASP A 104 24.70 0.50 -1.82
C ASP A 104 25.82 0.51 -2.87
N PRO A 105 26.12 -0.61 -3.55
CA PRO A 105 27.17 -0.66 -4.57
C PRO A 105 26.88 0.24 -5.79
N ALA A 106 25.67 0.82 -5.88
CA ALA A 106 25.36 1.87 -6.84
C ALA A 106 26.09 3.19 -6.51
N ALA A 107 26.18 3.57 -5.23
CA ALA A 107 26.81 4.82 -4.81
C ALA A 107 28.33 4.85 -5.10
N THR A 108 29.00 3.69 -4.98
CA THR A 108 30.43 3.57 -5.31
C THR A 108 30.71 3.55 -6.81
N ARG A 109 29.73 3.15 -7.64
CA ARG A 109 29.89 3.14 -9.11
C ARG A 109 29.74 4.53 -9.72
N ASP A 110 28.90 5.38 -9.14
CA ASP A 110 28.71 6.75 -9.62
C ASP A 110 29.97 7.63 -9.41
N GLU A 111 30.77 7.36 -8.36
CA GLU A 111 32.03 8.05 -8.10
C GLU A 111 33.15 7.70 -9.11
N GLU A 112 33.19 6.46 -9.63
CA GLU A 112 34.26 6.00 -10.55
C GLU A 112 34.12 6.54 -11.99
N GLU A 113 32.91 6.92 -12.43
CA GLU A 113 32.64 7.48 -13.76
C GLU A 113 32.78 9.01 -13.82
N ASP A 114 32.52 9.73 -12.71
CA ASP A 114 32.72 11.19 -12.64
C ASP A 114 34.19 11.59 -12.88
N ASP A 115 35.10 10.66 -12.63
CA ASP A 115 36.53 10.75 -12.93
C ASP A 115 36.83 10.81 -14.43
N GLU A 116 36.00 10.30 -15.34
CA GLU A 116 36.29 10.33 -16.78
C GLU A 116 36.39 11.77 -17.30
N PHE A 117 35.57 12.68 -16.75
CA PHE A 117 35.58 14.08 -17.12
C PHE A 117 36.73 14.87 -16.47
N VAL A 118 37.27 14.38 -15.36
CA VAL A 118 38.37 15.03 -14.60
C VAL A 118 39.75 14.45 -15.00
N LYS A 119 39.78 13.23 -15.55
CA LYS A 119 40.99 12.55 -16.04
C LYS A 119 41.63 13.34 -17.20
N GLY A 120 42.93 13.61 -17.06
CA GLY A 120 43.75 14.26 -18.10
C GLY A 120 43.94 15.78 -17.97
N VAL A 121 43.40 16.42 -16.92
CA VAL A 121 43.63 17.86 -16.65
C VAL A 121 45.10 18.18 -16.33
N PHE A 122 45.81 17.20 -15.77
CA PHE A 122 47.24 17.28 -15.44
C PHE A 122 47.97 16.18 -16.22
N GLY A 123 48.69 16.54 -17.28
CA GLY A 123 49.55 15.60 -18.01
C GLY A 123 50.71 15.09 -17.13
N PRO A 124 51.49 14.09 -17.60
CA PRO A 124 52.61 13.52 -16.81
C PRO A 124 53.69 14.55 -16.43
N ASP A 125 53.74 15.70 -17.10
CA ASP A 125 54.64 16.82 -16.76
C ASP A 125 54.20 17.63 -15.53
N ALA A 126 53.04 17.32 -14.93
CA ALA A 126 52.52 17.97 -13.72
C ALA A 126 52.92 17.27 -12.40
N ALA A 127 53.70 16.19 -12.46
CA ALA A 127 54.21 15.53 -11.25
C ALA A 127 55.32 16.33 -10.53
N GLY A 128 55.81 17.44 -11.11
CA GLY A 128 56.93 18.22 -10.60
C GLY A 128 56.58 19.54 -9.88
N SER A 129 55.31 19.94 -9.85
CA SER A 129 54.92 21.21 -9.21
C SER A 129 53.59 21.05 -8.47
N GLN A 130 53.64 20.40 -7.30
CA GLN A 130 52.62 20.62 -6.29
C GLN A 130 52.78 22.06 -5.76
N PRO A 131 51.76 22.93 -5.88
CA PRO A 131 51.75 24.15 -5.10
C PRO A 131 51.53 23.73 -3.64
N ALA A 132 52.42 24.20 -2.75
CA ALA A 132 52.29 23.98 -1.33
C ALA A 132 50.90 24.39 -0.83
N LEU A 133 50.19 23.43 -0.23
CA LEU A 133 48.99 23.67 0.57
C LEU A 133 49.38 24.52 1.78
N THR A 134 49.10 25.83 1.72
CA THR A 134 49.03 26.68 2.91
C THR A 134 47.59 27.08 3.14
N GLY A 135 47.07 26.71 4.31
CA GLY A 135 45.69 26.95 4.70
C GLY A 135 45.34 28.42 4.94
N ALA A 136 44.03 28.61 5.12
CA ALA A 136 43.31 29.81 5.56
C ALA A 136 43.21 30.98 4.56
N ASN A 137 42.01 31.11 3.99
CA ASN A 137 41.38 32.33 3.47
C ASN A 137 42.29 33.39 2.81
N GLY A 138 42.42 33.29 1.49
CA GLY A 138 42.84 34.41 0.65
C GLY A 138 43.48 33.95 -0.66
N ILE A 139 42.69 33.67 -1.68
CA ILE A 139 43.23 33.53 -3.05
C ILE A 139 43.48 34.94 -3.59
N GLN A 140 44.75 35.37 -3.65
CA GLN A 140 45.16 36.49 -4.49
C GLN A 140 45.21 36.03 -5.96
N PRO A 141 44.62 36.78 -6.91
CA PRO A 141 44.74 36.45 -8.32
C PRO A 141 46.04 37.05 -8.86
N SER A 142 47.13 36.28 -8.88
CA SER A 142 48.27 36.68 -9.71
C SER A 142 49.11 35.51 -10.21
N SER A 143 48.73 34.99 -11.36
CA SER A 143 49.71 34.53 -12.35
C SER A 143 49.23 34.99 -13.73
N LYS A 144 49.92 35.98 -14.29
CA LYS A 144 49.70 36.41 -15.69
C LYS A 144 49.88 35.22 -16.63
N PRO A 145 49.09 35.15 -17.71
CA PRO A 145 49.13 34.04 -18.66
C PRO A 145 50.46 34.06 -19.43
N THR A 146 51.15 32.92 -19.44
CA THR A 146 52.11 32.62 -20.51
C THR A 146 51.33 32.54 -21.82
N SER A 147 51.68 33.39 -22.79
CA SER A 147 51.20 33.47 -24.18
C SER A 147 50.03 32.52 -24.55
N GLY A 148 48.79 33.01 -24.45
CA GLY A 148 47.59 32.30 -24.89
C GLY A 148 47.04 31.23 -23.94
N GLY A 149 47.67 31.03 -22.77
CA GLY A 149 47.32 29.97 -21.82
C GLY A 149 46.29 30.40 -20.76
N LEU A 150 45.19 29.66 -20.68
CA LEU A 150 44.21 29.69 -19.60
C LEU A 150 44.87 29.57 -18.22
N ALA A 151 44.36 30.28 -17.21
CA ALA A 151 44.83 30.19 -15.83
C ALA A 151 44.73 28.75 -15.29
N PHE A 152 45.71 28.34 -14.48
CA PHE A 152 45.73 26.99 -13.88
C PHE A 152 44.81 26.87 -12.67
N THR A 153 44.51 27.97 -11.98
CA THR A 153 43.67 28.01 -10.78
C THR A 153 42.46 28.91 -10.99
N TYR A 154 41.28 28.41 -10.65
CA TYR A 154 40.03 29.15 -10.68
C TYR A 154 39.31 29.05 -9.32
N PRO A 155 38.72 30.14 -8.81
CA PRO A 155 37.80 30.05 -7.69
C PRO A 155 36.56 29.25 -8.11
N CYS A 156 35.91 28.57 -7.17
CA CYS A 156 34.63 27.89 -7.43
C CYS A 156 33.49 28.92 -7.36
N PRO A 157 32.82 29.26 -8.47
CA PRO A 157 31.71 30.19 -8.42
C PRO A 157 30.47 29.49 -7.86
N ARG A 158 29.80 30.12 -6.90
CA ARG A 158 28.58 29.60 -6.27
C ARG A 158 27.30 30.16 -6.88
N THR A 159 27.42 31.26 -7.63
CA THR A 159 26.29 31.91 -8.30
C THR A 159 26.57 32.15 -9.77
N HIS A 160 25.51 32.33 -10.57
CA HIS A 160 25.66 32.66 -11.99
C HIS A 160 26.44 33.97 -12.21
N ALA A 161 26.26 34.97 -11.34
CA ALA A 161 26.99 36.23 -11.41
C ALA A 161 28.50 36.04 -11.20
N GLU A 162 28.90 35.25 -10.20
CA GLU A 162 30.30 34.90 -9.97
C GLU A 162 30.89 34.10 -11.13
N LEU A 163 30.11 33.19 -11.71
CA LEU A 163 30.55 32.41 -12.88
C LEU A 163 30.83 33.33 -14.08
N LEU A 164 29.96 34.30 -14.34
CA LEU A 164 30.20 35.31 -15.38
C LEU A 164 31.48 36.11 -15.14
N ASP A 165 31.76 36.47 -13.89
CA ASP A 165 32.99 37.18 -13.53
C ASP A 165 34.26 36.35 -13.75
N VAL A 166 34.18 35.03 -13.57
CA VAL A 166 35.29 34.11 -13.84
C VAL A 166 35.56 33.95 -15.34
N VAL A 167 34.51 33.99 -16.17
CA VAL A 167 34.61 33.67 -17.61
C VAL A 167 34.63 34.89 -18.55
N LYS A 168 34.40 36.11 -18.05
CA LYS A 168 34.27 37.33 -18.87
C LYS A 168 35.44 37.62 -19.81
N ASP A 169 36.66 37.26 -19.42
CA ASP A 169 37.89 37.53 -20.17
C ASP A 169 38.38 36.30 -20.96
N ILE A 170 37.58 35.23 -21.02
CA ILE A 170 37.94 33.94 -21.61
C ILE A 170 37.17 33.73 -22.92
N PRO A 171 37.82 33.28 -24.02
CA PRO A 171 37.11 32.94 -25.23
C PRO A 171 36.13 31.79 -24.98
N ILE A 172 34.91 31.90 -25.50
CA ILE A 172 33.83 30.95 -25.22
C ILE A 172 34.17 29.49 -25.59
N THR A 173 35.05 29.29 -26.59
CA THR A 173 35.52 27.97 -27.01
C THR A 173 36.31 27.23 -25.93
N GLN A 174 36.88 27.97 -24.96
CA GLN A 174 37.65 27.42 -23.85
C GLN A 174 36.82 27.24 -22.58
N LEU A 175 35.56 27.66 -22.56
CA LEU A 175 34.66 27.51 -21.41
C LEU A 175 34.58 26.06 -20.88
N PRO A 176 34.45 25.02 -21.72
CA PRO A 176 34.38 23.64 -21.24
C PRO A 176 35.66 23.23 -20.49
N THR A 177 36.83 23.65 -20.97
CA THR A 177 38.12 23.41 -20.29
C THR A 177 38.18 24.14 -18.94
N VAL A 178 37.63 25.34 -18.84
CA VAL A 178 37.55 26.07 -17.57
C VAL A 178 36.64 25.34 -16.58
N VAL A 179 35.46 24.90 -17.03
CA VAL A 179 34.53 24.10 -16.21
C VAL A 179 35.20 22.80 -15.74
N GLN A 180 35.93 22.12 -16.62
CA GLN A 180 36.71 20.93 -16.29
C GLN A 180 37.76 21.20 -15.21
N ARG A 181 38.51 22.31 -15.32
CA ARG A 181 39.52 22.71 -14.32
C ARG A 181 38.88 23.06 -12.98
N ILE A 182 37.77 23.79 -12.98
CA ILE A 182 37.04 24.12 -11.74
C ILE A 182 36.58 22.83 -11.04
N ARG A 183 35.99 21.88 -11.78
CA ARG A 183 35.58 20.57 -11.25
C ARG A 183 36.76 19.78 -10.67
N ALA A 184 37.91 19.81 -11.33
CA ALA A 184 39.12 19.12 -10.85
C ALA A 184 39.69 19.74 -9.56
N LEU A 185 39.74 21.08 -9.49
CA LEU A 185 40.30 21.81 -8.35
C LEU A 185 39.42 21.73 -7.10
N HIS A 186 38.10 21.63 -7.28
CA HIS A 186 37.12 21.61 -6.19
C HIS A 186 36.44 20.24 -6.07
N HIS A 187 37.12 19.16 -6.46
CA HIS A 187 36.55 17.82 -6.36
C HIS A 187 36.18 17.47 -4.90
N PRO A 188 35.04 16.81 -4.63
CA PRO A 188 34.57 16.51 -3.26
C PRO A 188 35.54 15.66 -2.44
N SER A 189 36.34 14.80 -3.10
CA SER A 189 37.35 13.98 -2.42
C SER A 189 38.51 14.78 -1.84
N LEU A 190 38.72 16.04 -2.28
CA LEU A 190 39.79 16.89 -1.79
C LEU A 190 39.45 17.57 -0.45
N SER A 191 38.19 17.95 -0.24
CA SER A 191 37.71 18.46 1.05
C SER A 191 36.19 18.41 1.16
N ALA A 192 35.67 18.16 2.37
CA ALA A 192 34.23 18.14 2.62
C ALA A 192 33.55 19.50 2.33
N SER A 193 34.24 20.61 2.54
CA SER A 193 33.75 21.96 2.22
C SER A 193 33.52 22.17 0.72
N ASN A 194 34.20 21.40 -0.14
CA ASN A 194 34.05 21.52 -1.59
C ASN A 194 32.72 20.93 -2.08
N LYS A 195 32.11 20.02 -1.31
CA LYS A 195 30.84 19.38 -1.68
C LYS A 195 29.72 20.42 -1.82
N GLU A 196 29.60 21.34 -0.87
CA GLU A 196 28.63 22.42 -0.90
C GLU A 196 28.91 23.39 -2.06
N SER A 197 30.16 23.83 -2.24
CA SER A 197 30.50 24.73 -3.35
C SER A 197 30.30 24.10 -4.73
N MET A 198 30.51 22.79 -4.85
CA MET A 198 30.26 22.08 -6.11
C MET A 198 28.78 21.89 -6.40
N SER A 199 27.98 21.67 -5.36
CA SER A 199 26.53 21.67 -5.49
C SER A 199 26.01 23.03 -5.98
N ASP A 200 26.43 24.14 -5.36
CA ASP A 200 26.08 25.50 -5.80
C ASP A 200 26.55 25.80 -7.24
N PHE A 201 27.79 25.41 -7.57
CA PHE A 201 28.35 25.55 -8.92
C PHE A 201 27.54 24.77 -9.96
N SER A 202 27.10 23.56 -9.63
CA SER A 202 26.31 22.73 -10.53
C SER A 202 24.97 23.39 -10.88
N ALA A 203 24.32 24.03 -9.91
CA ALA A 203 23.12 24.83 -10.13
C ALA A 203 23.42 26.11 -10.95
N ALA A 204 24.54 26.79 -10.68
CA ALA A 204 24.98 27.95 -11.46
C ALA A 204 25.29 27.62 -12.92
N LEU A 205 25.77 26.41 -13.22
CA LEU A 205 25.96 25.94 -14.60
C LEU A 205 24.63 25.78 -15.34
N VAL A 206 23.56 25.35 -14.67
CA VAL A 206 22.21 25.29 -15.25
C VAL A 206 21.72 26.69 -15.62
N ASP A 207 21.91 27.67 -14.73
CA ASP A 207 21.62 29.08 -15.04
C ASP A 207 22.46 29.58 -16.24
N HIS A 208 23.71 29.16 -16.31
CA HIS A 208 24.63 29.56 -17.36
C HIS A 208 24.24 29.01 -18.74
N ILE A 209 23.82 27.75 -18.88
CA ILE A 209 23.40 27.23 -20.19
C ILE A 209 22.17 27.97 -20.76
N SER A 210 21.27 28.45 -19.89
CA SER A 210 20.16 29.33 -20.29
C SER A 210 20.70 30.68 -20.80
N HIS A 211 21.67 31.27 -20.10
CA HIS A 211 22.34 32.50 -20.53
C HIS A 211 23.10 32.35 -21.87
N LEU A 212 23.82 31.25 -22.06
CA LEU A 212 24.52 30.92 -23.30
C LEU A 212 23.55 30.82 -24.48
N GLY A 213 22.36 30.26 -24.26
CA GLY A 213 21.32 30.21 -25.27
C GLY A 213 20.76 31.57 -25.64
N ASN A 214 20.49 32.42 -24.65
CA ASN A 214 19.98 33.77 -24.87
C ASN A 214 21.01 34.70 -25.54
N THR A 215 22.30 34.45 -25.34
CA THR A 215 23.38 35.22 -25.98
C THR A 215 23.82 34.65 -27.33
N GLY A 216 23.23 33.53 -27.77
CA GLY A 216 23.50 32.95 -29.09
C GLY A 216 24.90 32.33 -29.23
N GLN A 217 25.43 31.74 -28.17
CA GLN A 217 26.75 31.10 -28.19
C GLN A 217 26.76 29.79 -29.01
N PRO A 218 27.94 29.32 -29.47
CA PRO A 218 28.03 28.11 -30.29
C PRO A 218 27.46 26.87 -29.58
N LEU A 219 26.55 26.15 -30.26
CA LEU A 219 25.88 24.97 -29.70
C LEU A 219 26.84 23.86 -29.27
N ALA A 220 28.00 23.73 -29.95
CA ALA A 220 29.02 22.76 -29.57
C ALA A 220 29.58 23.01 -28.15
N VAL A 221 29.72 24.28 -27.75
CA VAL A 221 30.16 24.64 -26.39
C VAL A 221 29.04 24.33 -25.39
N VAL A 222 27.80 24.73 -25.71
CA VAL A 222 26.64 24.46 -24.84
C VAL A 222 26.46 22.97 -24.60
N GLU A 223 26.60 22.14 -25.63
CA GLU A 223 26.52 20.68 -25.54
C GLU A 223 27.59 20.09 -24.61
N GLN A 224 28.82 20.61 -24.65
CA GLN A 224 29.88 20.20 -23.73
C GLN A 224 29.56 20.60 -22.28
N VAL A 225 29.01 21.79 -22.05
CA VAL A 225 28.57 22.20 -20.71
C VAL A 225 27.39 21.33 -20.24
N ILE A 226 26.44 20.98 -21.11
CA ILE A 226 25.36 20.03 -20.79
C ILE A 226 25.91 18.66 -20.40
N ARG A 227 26.95 18.15 -21.08
CA ARG A 227 27.63 16.90 -20.69
C ARG A 227 28.26 17.01 -19.31
N HIS A 228 28.86 18.15 -18.97
CA HIS A 228 29.37 18.38 -17.62
C HIS A 228 28.25 18.36 -16.57
N ILE A 229 27.11 18.99 -16.85
CA ILE A 229 25.94 18.99 -15.96
C ILE A 229 25.37 17.58 -15.83
N HIS A 230 25.33 16.80 -16.92
CA HIS A 230 24.86 15.41 -16.88
C HIS A 230 25.69 14.56 -15.92
N SER A 231 27.03 14.63 -16.01
CA SER A 231 27.90 13.92 -15.05
C SER A 231 27.65 14.41 -13.62
N LEU A 232 27.64 15.73 -13.39
CA LEU A 232 27.34 16.29 -12.07
C LEU A 232 25.94 15.94 -11.54
N SER A 233 24.97 15.64 -12.40
CA SER A 233 23.60 15.28 -12.00
C SER A 233 23.47 13.92 -11.34
N ARG A 234 24.49 13.06 -11.46
CA ARG A 234 24.59 11.80 -10.72
C ARG A 234 24.93 12.06 -9.25
N THR A 235 25.85 12.99 -9.01
CA THR A 235 26.35 13.34 -7.67
C THR A 235 25.50 14.41 -6.97
N TYR A 236 24.91 15.35 -7.71
CA TYR A 236 24.08 16.46 -7.22
C TYR A 236 22.68 16.53 -7.87
N PRO A 237 21.89 15.44 -7.80
CA PRO A 237 20.61 15.37 -8.51
C PRO A 237 19.59 16.39 -8.00
N THR A 238 19.57 16.66 -6.69
CA THR A 238 18.58 17.52 -6.03
C THR A 238 18.71 18.98 -6.42
N GLU A 239 19.93 19.53 -6.40
CA GLU A 239 20.16 20.95 -6.67
C GLU A 239 20.04 21.26 -8.16
N ILE A 240 20.54 20.37 -9.03
CA ILE A 240 20.36 20.48 -10.48
C ILE A 240 18.88 20.39 -10.86
N ALA A 241 18.14 19.43 -10.29
CA ALA A 241 16.68 19.34 -10.51
C ALA A 241 15.96 20.60 -10.02
N GLY A 242 16.34 21.13 -8.86
CA GLY A 242 15.84 22.40 -8.32
C GLY A 242 16.06 23.57 -9.29
N ALA A 243 17.28 23.70 -9.83
CA ALA A 243 17.64 24.72 -10.80
C ALA A 243 16.84 24.59 -12.11
N PHE A 244 16.72 23.37 -12.66
CA PHE A 244 15.88 23.12 -13.83
C PHE A 244 14.42 23.50 -13.59
N ARG A 245 13.85 23.10 -12.46
CA ARG A 245 12.46 23.45 -12.11
C ARG A 245 12.25 24.95 -11.98
N LYS A 246 13.23 25.71 -11.48
CA LYS A 246 13.18 27.17 -11.43
C LYS A 246 13.06 27.79 -12.84
N HIS A 247 13.85 27.32 -13.81
CA HIS A 247 13.72 27.76 -15.22
C HIS A 247 12.38 27.38 -15.82
N LEU A 248 11.92 26.14 -15.60
CA LEU A 248 10.62 25.69 -16.11
C LEU A 248 9.46 26.51 -15.53
N LEU A 249 9.51 26.86 -14.24
CA LEU A 249 8.52 27.71 -13.61
C LEU A 249 8.55 29.14 -14.19
N ALA A 250 9.74 29.73 -14.35
CA ALA A 250 9.89 31.05 -14.95
C ALA A 250 9.34 31.09 -16.38
N GLY A 251 9.63 30.08 -17.21
CA GLY A 251 9.07 29.94 -18.55
C GLY A 251 7.54 29.72 -18.53
N HIS A 252 7.02 29.00 -17.54
CA HIS A 252 5.58 28.82 -17.37
C HIS A 252 4.84 30.13 -17.06
N GLU A 253 5.42 30.97 -16.19
CA GLU A 253 4.87 32.26 -15.77
C GLU A 253 4.97 33.33 -16.87
N GLN A 254 6.08 33.37 -17.60
CA GLN A 254 6.28 34.32 -18.71
C GLN A 254 5.37 34.02 -19.91
N GLY A 255 5.05 32.75 -20.16
CA GLY A 255 4.17 32.32 -21.25
C GLY A 255 4.82 32.31 -22.65
N GLU A 256 5.97 32.94 -22.81
CA GLU A 256 6.82 32.88 -24.00
C GLU A 256 8.17 32.20 -23.66
N LEU A 257 8.67 31.39 -24.58
CA LEU A 257 9.93 30.65 -24.42
C LEU A 257 11.02 31.30 -25.26
N LYS A 258 12.15 31.62 -24.62
CA LYS A 258 13.35 32.16 -25.26
C LYS A 258 14.30 31.04 -25.68
N SER A 259 15.35 31.40 -26.42
CA SER A 259 16.39 30.45 -26.84
C SER A 259 17.02 29.71 -25.65
N GLY A 260 17.23 30.38 -24.51
CA GLY A 260 17.73 29.75 -23.28
C GLY A 260 16.79 28.66 -22.74
N ASP A 261 15.47 28.91 -22.75
CA ASP A 261 14.48 27.93 -22.27
C ASP A 261 14.44 26.68 -23.18
N LEU A 262 14.60 26.87 -24.49
CA LEU A 262 14.70 25.76 -25.45
C LEU A 262 15.95 24.90 -25.19
N ILE A 263 17.07 25.51 -24.80
CA ILE A 263 18.28 24.79 -24.39
C ILE A 263 18.04 24.02 -23.09
N ILE A 264 17.37 24.63 -22.11
CA ILE A 264 17.00 23.95 -20.86
C ILE A 264 16.14 22.72 -21.14
N LEU A 265 15.09 22.84 -21.96
CA LEU A 265 14.27 21.71 -22.37
C LEU A 265 15.10 20.64 -23.09
N THR A 266 16.03 21.04 -23.96
CA THR A 266 16.90 20.08 -24.66
C THR A 266 17.84 19.34 -23.69
N ALA A 267 18.41 20.06 -22.72
CA ALA A 267 19.29 19.50 -21.71
C ALA A 267 18.56 18.48 -20.84
N ILE A 268 17.36 18.79 -20.37
CA ILE A 268 16.52 17.89 -19.57
C ILE A 268 16.30 16.56 -20.30
N GLY A 269 15.93 16.60 -21.58
CA GLY A 269 15.69 15.39 -22.37
C GLY A 269 16.95 14.61 -22.76
N SER A 270 18.14 15.16 -22.50
CA SER A 270 19.43 14.47 -22.68
C SER A 270 20.01 13.92 -21.38
N ILE A 271 19.66 14.53 -20.24
CA ILE A 271 20.17 14.18 -18.91
C ILE A 271 19.27 13.13 -18.26
N TYR A 272 17.96 13.28 -18.37
CA TYR A 272 17.00 12.44 -17.64
C TYR A 272 16.25 11.45 -18.54
N PRO A 273 15.86 10.28 -18.01
CA PRO A 273 15.03 9.32 -18.74
C PRO A 273 13.65 9.90 -19.04
N THR A 274 13.26 9.89 -20.32
CA THR A 274 11.95 10.37 -20.76
C THR A 274 10.88 9.28 -20.86
N SER A 275 11.25 8.03 -20.52
CA SER A 275 10.38 6.86 -20.57
C SER A 275 9.44 6.72 -19.37
N ASP A 276 9.78 7.32 -18.24
CA ASP A 276 9.09 7.09 -16.96
C ASP A 276 7.65 7.56 -16.99
N HIS A 277 6.78 6.91 -16.21
CA HIS A 277 5.38 7.30 -16.11
C HIS A 277 5.24 8.73 -15.57
N PHE A 278 6.01 9.06 -14.53
CA PHE A 278 6.07 10.38 -13.92
C PHE A 278 7.50 10.67 -13.46
N HIS A 279 8.00 11.87 -13.76
CA HIS A 279 9.33 12.33 -13.33
C HIS A 279 9.28 13.82 -12.97
N GLN A 280 9.91 14.20 -11.86
CA GLN A 280 9.78 15.54 -11.24
C GLN A 280 10.28 16.73 -12.08
N VAL A 281 11.06 16.48 -13.15
CA VAL A 281 11.66 17.51 -14.02
C VAL A 281 11.17 17.31 -15.46
N VAL A 282 11.21 16.07 -15.97
CA VAL A 282 10.77 15.74 -17.33
C VAL A 282 9.27 15.96 -17.52
N THR A 283 8.42 15.55 -16.55
CA THR A 283 6.95 15.72 -16.67
C THR A 283 6.54 17.20 -16.71
N PRO A 284 7.08 18.10 -15.86
CA PRO A 284 6.89 19.53 -16.02
C PRO A 284 7.42 20.08 -17.35
N ALA A 285 8.58 19.61 -17.83
CA ALA A 285 9.17 20.06 -19.10
C ALA A 285 8.26 19.74 -20.30
N ILE A 286 7.77 18.51 -20.41
CA ILE A 286 6.85 18.14 -21.51
C ILE A 286 5.49 18.82 -21.38
N THR A 287 5.00 19.02 -20.16
CA THR A 287 3.77 19.78 -19.91
C THR A 287 3.93 21.25 -20.34
N LEU A 288 5.09 21.87 -20.08
CA LEU A 288 5.40 23.23 -20.53
C LEU A 288 5.43 23.33 -22.06
N MET A 289 6.09 22.37 -22.73
CA MET A 289 6.08 22.26 -24.19
C MET A 289 4.66 22.11 -24.75
N GLY A 290 3.85 21.23 -24.16
CA GLY A 290 2.43 21.05 -24.52
C GLY A 290 1.61 22.32 -24.32
N LYS A 291 1.73 22.97 -23.16
CA LYS A 291 1.09 24.28 -22.88
C LYS A 291 1.45 25.31 -23.95
N TRP A 292 2.73 25.43 -24.28
CA TRP A 292 3.19 26.40 -25.28
C TRP A 292 2.58 26.11 -26.65
N LEU A 293 2.62 24.86 -27.13
CA LEU A 293 2.01 24.45 -28.41
C LEU A 293 0.48 24.58 -28.44
N GLY A 294 -0.16 24.41 -27.28
CA GLY A 294 -1.61 24.50 -27.12
C GLY A 294 -2.12 25.94 -27.11
N LEU A 295 -1.39 26.86 -26.49
CA LEU A 295 -1.82 28.25 -26.31
C LEU A 295 -1.30 29.21 -27.40
N ASN A 296 -0.17 28.90 -28.04
CA ASN A 296 0.40 29.76 -29.07
C ASN A 296 -0.03 29.32 -30.48
N ALA A 297 -0.51 30.28 -31.28
CA ALA A 297 -0.84 30.04 -32.68
C ALA A 297 0.41 30.23 -33.58
N PRO A 298 0.50 29.51 -34.72
CA PRO A 298 1.61 29.64 -35.68
C PRO A 298 1.48 30.90 -36.58
N ASP A 299 1.16 32.05 -36.00
CA ASP A 299 0.90 33.31 -36.72
C ASP A 299 2.19 33.99 -37.25
N SER A 300 3.20 34.11 -36.38
CA SER A 300 4.52 34.66 -36.72
C SER A 300 5.48 33.59 -37.24
N ALA A 301 6.43 33.98 -38.11
CA ALA A 301 7.52 33.11 -38.57
C ALA A 301 8.37 32.59 -37.41
N GLU A 302 8.62 33.43 -36.40
CA GLU A 302 9.38 33.06 -35.21
C GLU A 302 8.65 31.97 -34.38
N ARG A 303 7.32 32.11 -34.22
CA ARG A 303 6.50 31.11 -33.53
C ARG A 303 6.41 29.81 -34.32
N ARG A 304 6.36 29.86 -35.65
CA ARG A 304 6.45 28.65 -36.49
C ARG A 304 7.77 27.92 -36.29
N ALA A 305 8.89 28.63 -36.33
CA ALA A 305 10.22 28.05 -36.11
C ALA A 305 10.36 27.45 -34.70
N THR A 306 9.96 28.20 -33.67
CA THR A 306 9.99 27.76 -32.27
C THR A 306 9.09 26.55 -32.05
N GLY A 307 7.87 26.58 -32.60
CA GLY A 307 6.94 25.46 -32.52
C GLY A 307 7.41 24.22 -33.29
N ALA A 308 8.07 24.39 -34.45
CA ALA A 308 8.70 23.29 -35.16
C ALA A 308 9.78 22.61 -34.30
N PHE A 309 10.61 23.41 -33.61
CA PHE A 309 11.61 22.90 -32.69
C PHE A 309 10.99 22.16 -31.50
N ILE A 310 9.96 22.75 -30.86
CA ILE A 310 9.29 22.12 -29.71
C ILE A 310 8.58 20.82 -30.12
N VAL A 311 7.96 20.76 -31.31
CA VAL A 311 7.36 19.52 -31.83
C VAL A 311 8.43 18.45 -32.03
N ALA A 312 9.58 18.80 -32.61
CA ALA A 312 10.70 17.86 -32.78
C ALA A 312 11.20 17.35 -31.43
N LEU A 313 11.29 18.23 -30.43
CA LEU A 313 11.71 17.88 -29.07
C LEU A 313 10.68 16.99 -28.36
N CYS A 314 9.39 17.28 -28.49
CA CYS A 314 8.30 16.40 -28.02
C CYS A 314 8.40 15.01 -28.64
N ALA A 315 8.63 14.92 -29.95
CA ALA A 315 8.83 13.63 -30.63
C ALA A 315 10.05 12.89 -30.07
N LYS A 316 11.17 13.59 -29.85
CA LYS A 316 12.39 13.04 -29.23
C LYS A 316 12.12 12.48 -27.83
N TYR A 317 11.40 13.21 -26.99
CA TYR A 317 11.01 12.76 -25.65
C TYR A 317 10.17 11.47 -25.69
N GLN A 318 9.38 11.30 -26.75
CA GLN A 318 8.44 10.19 -26.89
C GLN A 318 8.97 8.99 -27.67
N VAL A 319 10.24 8.98 -28.10
CA VAL A 319 10.83 7.86 -28.87
C VAL A 319 10.66 6.52 -28.16
N LEU A 320 10.91 6.47 -26.85
CA LEU A 320 10.78 5.26 -26.05
C LEU A 320 9.37 5.05 -25.51
N ALA A 321 8.79 6.06 -24.85
CA ALA A 321 7.48 5.94 -24.19
C ALA A 321 6.29 5.88 -25.17
N LYS A 322 6.46 6.37 -26.40
CA LYS A 322 5.43 6.44 -27.45
C LYS A 322 4.10 7.03 -26.96
N ARG A 323 4.12 7.99 -26.03
CA ARG A 323 2.89 8.67 -25.59
C ARG A 323 2.45 9.65 -26.66
N TYR A 324 1.14 9.86 -26.73
CA TYR A 324 0.54 10.74 -27.72
C TYR A 324 0.57 12.19 -27.22
N VAL A 325 0.98 13.12 -28.08
CA VAL A 325 1.03 14.57 -27.77
C VAL A 325 0.07 15.30 -28.73
N PRO A 326 -1.19 15.55 -28.33
CA PRO A 326 -2.21 16.13 -29.22
C PRO A 326 -1.89 17.56 -29.67
N GLU A 327 -1.24 18.35 -28.82
CA GLU A 327 -0.90 19.75 -29.11
C GLU A 327 0.11 19.85 -30.25
N ALA A 328 1.03 18.89 -30.35
CA ALA A 328 2.00 18.80 -31.44
C ALA A 328 1.30 18.54 -32.80
N ILE A 329 0.35 17.61 -32.83
CA ILE A 329 -0.50 17.35 -34.02
C ILE A 329 -1.25 18.61 -34.42
N ARG A 330 -1.94 19.23 -33.47
CA ARG A 330 -2.72 20.45 -33.70
C ARG A 330 -1.85 21.58 -34.25
N PHE A 331 -0.67 21.79 -33.70
CA PHE A 331 0.23 22.87 -34.11
C PHE A 331 0.71 22.69 -35.57
N VAL A 332 1.15 21.47 -35.93
CA VAL A 332 1.57 21.16 -37.31
C VAL A 332 0.38 21.27 -38.27
N GLN A 333 -0.80 20.76 -37.90
CA GLN A 333 -2.00 20.86 -38.73
C GLN A 333 -2.40 22.32 -38.98
N ARG A 334 -2.37 23.17 -37.94
CA ARG A 334 -2.63 24.60 -38.06
C ARG A 334 -1.64 25.29 -38.98
N THR A 335 -0.35 24.97 -38.83
CA THR A 335 0.71 25.54 -39.67
C THR A 335 0.50 25.20 -41.14
N LEU A 336 0.19 23.93 -41.45
CA LEU A 336 -0.09 23.49 -42.83
C LEU A 336 -1.39 24.08 -43.41
N SER A 337 -2.30 24.55 -42.56
CA SER A 337 -3.60 25.12 -42.98
C SER A 337 -3.56 26.64 -43.22
N LEU A 338 -2.43 27.31 -42.95
CA LEU A 338 -2.30 28.75 -43.10
C LEU A 338 -2.45 29.21 -44.56
N LYS A 339 -3.03 30.39 -44.74
CA LYS A 339 -3.20 31.07 -46.04
C LYS A 339 -2.69 32.51 -45.93
N PRO A 340 -1.87 33.02 -46.88
CA PRO A 340 -1.33 32.34 -48.06
C PRO A 340 -0.39 31.17 -47.70
N ALA A 341 -0.17 30.26 -48.64
CA ALA A 341 0.69 29.10 -48.42
C ALA A 341 2.12 29.53 -48.08
N LEU A 342 2.72 28.83 -47.12
CA LEU A 342 4.10 29.07 -46.68
C LEU A 342 5.11 28.72 -47.76
N SER A 343 6.31 29.30 -47.66
CA SER A 343 7.43 28.92 -48.52
C SER A 343 7.84 27.46 -48.25
N THR A 344 8.45 26.82 -49.25
CA THR A 344 8.92 25.42 -49.12
C THR A 344 9.94 25.26 -48.00
N GLU A 345 10.78 26.28 -47.76
CA GLU A 345 11.79 26.29 -46.69
C GLU A 345 11.15 26.33 -45.31
N GLU A 346 10.17 27.21 -45.08
CA GLU A 346 9.45 27.28 -43.80
C GLU A 346 8.62 26.03 -43.53
N LEU A 347 8.13 25.37 -44.57
CA LEU A 347 7.29 24.17 -44.44
C LEU A 347 8.08 22.91 -44.09
N ARG A 348 9.33 22.82 -44.54
CA ARG A 348 10.17 21.62 -44.43
C ARG A 348 10.26 21.03 -43.02
N PRO A 349 10.57 21.79 -41.94
CA PRO A 349 10.68 21.22 -40.60
C PRO A 349 9.34 20.67 -40.09
N HIS A 350 8.21 21.28 -40.47
CA HIS A 350 6.90 20.79 -40.09
C HIS A 350 6.54 19.48 -40.80
N LEU A 351 6.96 19.32 -42.05
CA LEU A 351 6.80 18.08 -42.82
C LEU A 351 7.65 16.94 -42.26
N ASP A 352 8.90 17.23 -41.90
CA ASP A 352 9.79 16.23 -41.28
C ASP A 352 9.26 15.79 -39.91
N ASN A 353 8.80 16.74 -39.10
CA ASN A 353 8.12 16.45 -37.83
C ASN A 353 6.86 15.61 -38.02
N LEU A 354 6.05 15.91 -39.04
CA LEU A 354 4.84 15.13 -39.35
C LEU A 354 5.19 13.67 -39.63
N LEU A 355 6.21 13.42 -40.46
CA LEU A 355 6.65 12.05 -40.77
C LEU A 355 7.25 11.35 -39.55
N SER A 356 8.05 12.06 -38.73
CA SER A 356 8.59 11.51 -37.48
C SER A 356 7.48 11.12 -36.51
N MET A 357 6.46 11.96 -36.32
CA MET A 357 5.29 11.63 -35.48
C MET A 357 4.47 10.49 -36.08
N ALA A 358 4.31 10.45 -37.41
CA ALA A 358 3.58 9.37 -38.09
C ALA A 358 4.28 8.02 -37.90
N ASP A 359 5.61 7.96 -38.01
CA ASP A 359 6.37 6.74 -37.75
C ASP A 359 6.30 6.32 -36.28
N LEU A 360 6.36 7.29 -35.36
CA LEU A 360 6.30 7.04 -33.92
C LEU A 360 4.94 6.47 -33.47
N TRP A 361 3.84 6.95 -34.07
CA TRP A 361 2.48 6.63 -33.65
C TRP A 361 1.71 5.71 -34.61
N LYS A 362 2.36 5.13 -35.62
CA LYS A 362 1.74 4.19 -36.59
C LYS A 362 1.01 3.00 -35.97
N ASP A 363 1.45 2.58 -34.77
CA ASP A 363 0.87 1.43 -34.06
C ASP A 363 -0.32 1.81 -33.16
N LYS A 364 -0.66 3.11 -33.04
CA LYS A 364 -1.83 3.55 -32.26
C LYS A 364 -3.13 3.24 -33.00
N THR A 365 -4.13 2.74 -32.28
CA THR A 365 -5.44 2.39 -32.86
C THR A 365 -6.16 3.58 -33.50
N ALA A 366 -5.95 4.79 -32.96
CA ALA A 366 -6.49 6.05 -33.47
C ALA A 366 -5.65 6.69 -34.59
N PHE A 367 -4.60 6.02 -35.09
CA PHE A 367 -3.73 6.57 -36.15
C PHE A 367 -4.49 7.13 -37.36
N PRO A 368 -5.51 6.44 -37.92
CA PRO A 368 -6.27 6.99 -39.04
C PRO A 368 -6.93 8.33 -38.72
N GLU A 369 -7.44 8.48 -37.51
CA GLU A 369 -8.21 9.65 -37.09
C GLU A 369 -7.28 10.84 -36.78
N ILE A 370 -6.06 10.54 -36.35
CA ILE A 370 -5.03 11.54 -36.08
C ILE A 370 -4.43 12.06 -37.40
N PHE A 371 -4.14 11.17 -38.36
CA PHE A 371 -3.31 11.52 -39.52
C PHE A 371 -4.07 11.71 -40.84
N ALA A 372 -5.29 11.16 -41.01
CA ALA A 372 -6.09 11.40 -42.22
C ALA A 372 -6.35 12.90 -42.53
N PRO A 373 -6.56 13.79 -41.52
CA PRO A 373 -6.76 15.21 -41.79
C PRO A 373 -5.59 15.91 -42.50
N PHE A 374 -4.37 15.36 -42.44
CA PHE A 374 -3.20 15.93 -43.10
C PHE A 374 -3.15 15.63 -44.60
N VAL A 375 -3.79 14.57 -45.08
CA VAL A 375 -3.77 14.15 -46.48
C VAL A 375 -4.20 15.28 -47.45
N PRO A 376 -5.35 15.96 -47.27
CA PRO A 376 -5.72 17.08 -48.12
C PRO A 376 -4.77 18.28 -47.98
N LEU A 377 -4.24 18.54 -46.78
CA LEU A 377 -3.31 19.64 -46.52
C LEU A 377 -1.98 19.45 -47.25
N LEU A 378 -1.43 18.23 -47.21
CA LEU A 378 -0.20 17.87 -47.94
C LEU A 378 -0.39 17.98 -49.45
N LYS A 379 -1.58 17.63 -49.96
CA LYS A 379 -1.92 17.79 -51.37
C LYS A 379 -1.96 19.26 -51.78
N SER A 380 -2.59 20.13 -50.96
CA SER A 380 -2.61 21.57 -51.23
C SER A 380 -1.24 22.24 -51.10
N ALA A 381 -0.38 21.73 -50.21
CA ALA A 381 0.97 22.25 -49.99
C ALA A 381 1.99 21.74 -51.04
N GLY A 382 1.61 20.84 -51.95
CA GLY A 382 2.51 20.28 -52.96
C GLY A 382 3.55 19.29 -52.43
N ALA A 383 3.41 18.83 -51.19
CA ALA A 383 4.32 17.89 -50.50
C ALA A 383 4.09 16.44 -50.95
N LYS A 384 4.50 16.12 -52.19
CA LYS A 384 4.19 14.84 -52.86
C LYS A 384 4.74 13.61 -52.12
N LYS A 385 5.97 13.67 -51.60
CA LYS A 385 6.64 12.54 -50.96
C LYS A 385 5.97 12.19 -49.63
N GLU A 386 5.71 13.21 -48.83
CA GLU A 386 5.05 13.12 -47.53
C GLU A 386 3.62 12.62 -47.69
N HIS A 387 2.90 13.14 -48.69
CA HIS A 387 1.54 12.69 -49.02
C HIS A 387 1.50 11.20 -49.38
N GLN A 388 2.42 10.72 -50.23
CA GLN A 388 2.52 9.31 -50.59
C GLN A 388 2.81 8.43 -49.38
N THR A 389 3.81 8.81 -48.58
CA THR A 389 4.22 8.06 -47.38
C THR A 389 3.07 7.94 -46.38
N LEU A 390 2.39 9.05 -46.09
CA LEU A 390 1.27 9.06 -45.14
C LEU A 390 0.08 8.23 -45.64
N THR A 391 -0.20 8.27 -46.94
CA THR A 391 -1.28 7.48 -47.55
C THR A 391 -1.03 5.98 -47.39
N ILE A 392 0.23 5.53 -47.59
CA ILE A 392 0.60 4.13 -47.40
C ILE A 392 0.41 3.70 -45.94
N LEU A 393 0.87 4.52 -44.98
CA LEU A 393 0.71 4.24 -43.55
C LEU A 393 -0.78 4.16 -43.15
N LEU A 394 -1.62 5.06 -43.68
CA LEU A 394 -3.06 5.04 -43.43
C LEU A 394 -3.71 3.77 -43.97
N GLN A 395 -3.39 3.35 -45.19
CA GLN A 395 -3.89 2.09 -45.77
C GLN A 395 -3.51 0.89 -44.90
N GLN A 396 -2.26 0.83 -44.42
CA GLN A 396 -1.81 -0.23 -43.50
C GLN A 396 -2.56 -0.20 -42.17
N ALA A 397 -2.80 0.99 -41.60
CA ALA A 397 -3.55 1.15 -40.36
C ALA A 397 -5.01 0.70 -40.51
N TYR A 398 -5.67 1.02 -41.63
CA TYR A 398 -7.03 0.55 -41.90
C TYR A 398 -7.13 -0.98 -41.98
N LEU A 399 -6.15 -1.64 -42.61
CA LEU A 399 -6.11 -3.11 -42.68
C LEU A 399 -5.90 -3.78 -41.31
N ARG A 400 -5.14 -3.13 -40.41
CA ARG A 400 -4.86 -3.63 -39.05
C ARG A 400 -5.96 -3.33 -38.03
N ARG A 401 -6.88 -2.42 -38.33
CA ARG A 401 -7.91 -1.95 -37.38
C ARG A 401 -8.83 -3.10 -36.93
N ARG A 402 -9.15 -3.13 -35.64
CA ARG A 402 -10.07 -4.05 -34.99
C ARG A 402 -11.03 -3.27 -34.08
N PRO A 403 -12.26 -3.78 -33.83
CA PRO A 403 -13.18 -3.19 -32.87
C PRO A 403 -12.59 -3.25 -31.44
N LEU A 404 -13.03 -2.33 -30.58
CA LEU A 404 -12.58 -2.27 -29.19
C LEU A 404 -13.37 -3.26 -28.33
N GLU A 405 -12.65 -4.07 -27.57
CA GLU A 405 -13.21 -5.06 -26.64
C GLU A 405 -12.64 -4.82 -25.24
N LEU A 406 -12.87 -3.60 -24.69
CA LEU A 406 -12.28 -3.16 -23.42
C LEU A 406 -12.89 -3.85 -22.18
N HIS A 407 -14.14 -4.33 -22.30
CA HIS A 407 -14.93 -4.87 -21.19
C HIS A 407 -14.79 -6.39 -21.02
N HIS A 408 -13.59 -6.93 -21.27
CA HIS A 408 -13.26 -8.33 -20.97
C HIS A 408 -12.78 -8.46 -19.51
N HIS A 409 -13.70 -8.29 -18.57
CA HIS A 409 -13.43 -8.46 -17.15
C HIS A 409 -13.37 -9.95 -16.77
N ARG A 410 -12.36 -10.34 -16.00
CA ARG A 410 -12.33 -11.66 -15.38
C ARG A 410 -13.46 -11.76 -14.36
N LYS A 411 -14.22 -12.84 -14.37
CA LYS A 411 -15.26 -13.11 -13.38
C LYS A 411 -14.61 -13.17 -11.99
N GLN A 412 -15.20 -12.48 -11.01
CA GLN A 412 -14.69 -12.50 -9.64
C GLN A 412 -14.84 -13.91 -9.05
N PRO A 413 -13.87 -14.39 -8.25
CA PRO A 413 -13.98 -15.65 -7.55
C PRO A 413 -15.03 -15.56 -6.44
N ILE A 414 -15.56 -16.71 -6.03
CA ILE A 414 -16.41 -16.81 -4.84
C ILE A 414 -15.55 -16.44 -3.62
N PRO A 415 -16.01 -15.55 -2.71
CA PRO A 415 -15.25 -15.16 -1.54
C PRO A 415 -15.00 -16.38 -0.64
N THR A 416 -13.73 -16.67 -0.38
CA THR A 416 -13.32 -17.74 0.54
C THR A 416 -13.57 -17.31 1.98
N ARG A 417 -14.18 -18.19 2.78
CA ARG A 417 -14.32 -17.98 4.23
C ARG A 417 -13.36 -18.91 4.96
N ILE A 418 -12.63 -18.37 5.92
CA ILE A 418 -11.74 -19.18 6.76
C ILE A 418 -12.63 -19.91 7.78
N PRO A 419 -12.61 -21.26 7.82
CA PRO A 419 -13.36 -21.99 8.83
C PRO A 419 -12.81 -21.64 10.22
N LYS A 420 -13.72 -21.34 11.16
CA LYS A 420 -13.34 -21.14 12.56
C LYS A 420 -13.29 -22.50 13.25
N PHE A 421 -12.10 -22.95 13.58
CA PHE A 421 -11.86 -24.17 14.36
C PHE A 421 -10.64 -23.96 15.26
N GLU A 422 -10.46 -24.85 16.22
CA GLU A 422 -9.27 -24.88 17.07
C GLU A 422 -8.31 -25.95 16.56
N GLU A 423 -7.04 -25.60 16.41
CA GLU A 423 -6.01 -26.52 15.91
C GLU A 423 -5.87 -27.75 16.81
N THR A 424 -5.99 -27.57 18.13
CA THR A 424 -5.92 -28.65 19.12
C THR A 424 -7.29 -28.92 19.75
N PHE A 425 -8.33 -29.13 18.93
CA PHE A 425 -9.67 -29.42 19.42
C PHE A 425 -9.68 -30.66 20.33
N ASN A 426 -10.30 -30.53 21.51
CA ASN A 426 -10.49 -31.64 22.44
C ASN A 426 -11.97 -31.65 22.90
N PRO A 427 -12.74 -32.71 22.61
CA PRO A 427 -14.16 -32.80 22.98
C PRO A 427 -14.45 -32.60 24.48
N ASP A 428 -13.51 -32.98 25.36
CA ASP A 428 -13.70 -32.88 26.81
C ASP A 428 -13.46 -31.46 27.37
N LYS A 429 -12.86 -30.59 26.55
CA LYS A 429 -12.49 -29.23 26.94
C LYS A 429 -13.46 -28.22 26.33
N HIS A 430 -14.01 -27.36 27.18
CA HIS A 430 -14.75 -26.20 26.70
C HIS A 430 -13.78 -25.05 26.45
N TYR A 431 -13.84 -24.48 25.25
CA TYR A 431 -13.07 -23.33 24.86
C TYR A 431 -13.97 -22.09 24.88
N ASP A 432 -13.60 -21.10 25.69
CA ASP A 432 -14.26 -19.79 25.77
C ASP A 432 -13.15 -18.73 25.71
N PRO A 433 -13.27 -17.70 24.86
CA PRO A 433 -12.32 -16.59 24.84
C PRO A 433 -12.22 -15.85 26.18
N ASP A 434 -13.29 -15.84 26.96
CA ASP A 434 -13.38 -15.14 28.24
C ASP A 434 -13.10 -16.09 29.43
N LYS A 435 -11.95 -15.91 30.06
CA LYS A 435 -11.51 -16.75 31.17
C LYS A 435 -12.45 -16.68 32.37
N GLU A 436 -12.93 -15.49 32.74
CA GLU A 436 -13.76 -15.33 33.93
C GLU A 436 -15.07 -16.12 33.81
N ARG A 437 -15.64 -16.12 32.60
CA ARG A 437 -16.85 -16.90 32.30
C ARG A 437 -16.60 -18.40 32.35
N SER A 438 -15.48 -18.86 31.77
CA SER A 438 -15.12 -20.28 31.81
C SER A 438 -14.86 -20.78 33.23
N ASP A 439 -14.16 -19.99 34.05
CA ASP A 439 -13.85 -20.33 35.44
C ASP A 439 -15.11 -20.35 36.32
N ALA A 440 -16.01 -19.38 36.12
CA ALA A 440 -17.30 -19.36 36.81
C ALA A 440 -18.16 -20.59 36.45
N ALA A 441 -18.23 -20.96 35.16
CA ALA A 441 -18.95 -22.13 34.71
C ALA A 441 -18.35 -23.43 35.26
N LYS A 442 -17.01 -23.53 35.29
CA LYS A 442 -16.28 -24.67 35.87
C LYS A 442 -16.58 -24.81 37.37
N LEU A 443 -16.49 -23.71 38.11
CA LEU A 443 -16.77 -23.69 39.56
C LEU A 443 -18.23 -24.09 39.85
N GLN A 444 -19.19 -23.62 39.04
CA GLN A 444 -20.59 -24.03 39.17
C GLN A 444 -20.78 -25.53 38.91
N LYS A 445 -20.07 -26.10 37.93
CA LYS A 445 -20.13 -27.53 37.61
C LYS A 445 -19.55 -28.37 38.76
N GLU A 446 -18.41 -27.96 39.31
CA GLU A 446 -17.80 -28.60 40.48
C GLU A 446 -18.73 -28.54 41.69
N TYR A 447 -19.27 -27.35 42.02
CA TYR A 447 -20.22 -27.19 43.11
C TYR A 447 -21.44 -28.11 42.97
N LYS A 448 -22.03 -28.21 41.78
CA LYS A 448 -23.17 -29.11 41.53
C LYS A 448 -22.78 -30.58 41.72
N ARG A 449 -21.59 -30.99 41.28
CA ARG A 449 -21.08 -32.36 41.43
C ARG A 449 -20.86 -32.71 42.90
N GLU A 450 -20.14 -31.87 43.63
CA GLU A 450 -19.85 -32.06 45.06
C GLU A 450 -21.15 -32.06 45.88
N ARG A 451 -22.06 -31.12 45.61
CA ARG A 451 -23.37 -31.08 46.28
C ARG A 451 -24.18 -32.36 46.04
N LYS A 452 -24.18 -32.89 44.81
CA LYS A 452 -24.89 -34.13 44.47
C LYS A 452 -24.21 -35.35 45.12
N GLY A 453 -22.87 -35.37 45.20
CA GLY A 453 -22.08 -36.39 45.88
C GLY A 453 -22.38 -36.45 47.38
N ALA A 454 -22.21 -35.32 48.07
CA ALA A 454 -22.50 -35.20 49.50
C ALA A 454 -23.95 -35.58 49.83
N LEU A 455 -24.91 -35.15 49.01
CA LEU A 455 -26.31 -35.52 49.21
C LEU A 455 -26.55 -37.03 49.03
N ARG A 456 -25.82 -37.70 48.13
CA ARG A 456 -25.90 -39.16 47.96
C ARG A 456 -25.32 -39.88 49.18
N GLU A 457 -24.20 -39.40 49.73
CA GLU A 457 -23.59 -39.96 50.94
C GLU A 457 -24.50 -39.80 52.17
N LEU A 458 -25.01 -38.60 52.42
CA LEU A 458 -25.97 -38.36 53.51
C LEU A 458 -27.21 -39.26 53.40
N ARG A 459 -27.68 -39.54 52.19
CA ARG A 459 -28.79 -40.50 51.98
C ARG A 459 -28.37 -41.94 52.28
N LYS A 460 -27.15 -42.35 51.93
CA LYS A 460 -26.63 -43.68 52.27
C LYS A 460 -26.47 -43.83 53.79
N ASP A 461 -25.94 -42.82 54.47
CA ASP A 461 -25.76 -42.82 55.93
C ASP A 461 -27.10 -42.83 56.65
N ALA A 462 -28.07 -42.02 56.21
CA ALA A 462 -29.42 -42.03 56.74
C ALA A 462 -30.07 -43.42 56.60
N ASN A 463 -29.89 -44.07 55.43
CA ASN A 463 -30.38 -45.42 55.22
C ASN A 463 -29.66 -46.46 56.09
N PHE A 464 -28.36 -46.31 56.33
CA PHE A 464 -27.58 -47.19 57.19
C PHE A 464 -28.04 -47.07 58.65
N VAL A 465 -28.11 -45.85 59.18
CA VAL A 465 -28.59 -45.57 60.54
C VAL A 465 -30.02 -46.09 60.73
N ALA A 466 -30.90 -45.88 59.74
CA ALA A 466 -32.26 -46.41 59.78
C ALA A 466 -32.29 -47.94 59.88
N ARG A 467 -31.43 -48.65 59.13
CA ARG A 467 -31.31 -50.11 59.21
C ARG A 467 -30.77 -50.56 60.57
N GLU A 468 -29.77 -49.88 61.11
CA GLU A 468 -29.17 -50.22 62.40
C GLU A 468 -30.14 -50.00 63.56
N GLN A 469 -30.82 -48.85 63.59
CA GLN A 469 -31.87 -48.56 64.57
C GLN A 469 -33.00 -49.59 64.48
N LEU A 470 -33.39 -50.03 63.27
CA LEU A 470 -34.40 -51.06 63.09
C LEU A 470 -33.91 -52.43 63.59
N ARG A 471 -32.63 -52.78 63.39
CA ARG A 471 -32.02 -54.00 63.94
C ARG A 471 -32.03 -53.98 65.46
N GLU A 472 -31.54 -52.91 66.09
CA GLU A 472 -31.56 -52.76 67.54
C GLU A 472 -32.97 -52.85 68.12
N LYS A 473 -33.94 -52.21 67.46
CA LYS A 473 -35.34 -52.27 67.89
C LYS A 473 -35.87 -53.70 67.82
N ARG A 474 -35.62 -54.43 66.73
CA ARG A 474 -36.03 -55.85 66.60
C ARG A 474 -35.37 -56.74 67.65
N GLU A 475 -34.11 -56.51 67.97
CA GLU A 475 -33.40 -57.26 69.03
C GLU A 475 -34.00 -56.97 70.42
N LYS A 476 -34.22 -55.69 70.75
CA LYS A 476 -34.90 -55.28 72.00
C LYS A 476 -36.31 -55.86 72.12
N ASP A 477 -37.09 -55.80 71.05
CA ASP A 477 -38.45 -56.36 71.01
C ASP A 477 -38.42 -57.90 71.17
N ALA A 478 -37.48 -58.60 70.52
CA ALA A 478 -37.31 -60.04 70.66
C ALA A 478 -36.87 -60.45 72.08
N GLU A 479 -36.00 -59.67 72.73
CA GLU A 479 -35.62 -59.88 74.14
C GLU A 479 -36.81 -59.66 75.09
N TYR A 480 -37.60 -58.61 74.86
CA TYR A 480 -38.82 -58.35 75.61
C TYR A 480 -39.83 -59.49 75.45
N GLU A 481 -40.07 -59.95 74.22
CA GLU A 481 -40.96 -61.09 73.97
C GLU A 481 -40.46 -62.39 74.62
N ARG A 482 -39.15 -62.66 74.61
CA ARG A 482 -38.56 -63.83 75.28
C ARG A 482 -38.79 -63.75 76.80
N LYS A 483 -38.56 -62.59 77.41
CA LYS A 483 -38.84 -62.35 78.84
C LYS A 483 -40.32 -62.53 79.14
N HIS A 484 -41.19 -61.94 78.33
CA HIS A 484 -42.65 -62.04 78.48
C HIS A 484 -43.14 -63.49 78.35
N ARG A 485 -42.67 -64.23 77.33
CA ARG A 485 -42.98 -65.66 77.16
C ARG A 485 -42.51 -66.50 78.34
N ARG A 486 -41.32 -66.23 78.90
CA ARG A 486 -40.83 -66.91 80.10
C ARG A 486 -41.75 -66.68 81.29
N ILE A 487 -42.12 -65.43 81.55
CA ILE A 487 -43.01 -65.06 82.67
C ILE A 487 -44.38 -65.71 82.52
N ILE A 488 -44.99 -65.69 81.32
CA ILE A 488 -46.28 -66.36 81.09
C ILE A 488 -46.17 -67.88 81.28
N ALA A 489 -45.10 -68.50 80.77
CA ALA A 489 -44.90 -69.94 80.94
C ALA A 489 -44.70 -70.33 82.41
N GLU A 490 -44.07 -69.47 83.21
CA GLU A 490 -43.92 -69.65 84.65
C GLU A 490 -45.27 -69.54 85.38
N ILE A 491 -46.04 -68.49 85.11
CA ILE A 491 -47.41 -68.31 85.65
C ILE A 491 -48.31 -69.50 85.28
N GLN A 492 -48.34 -69.89 84.00
CA GLN A 492 -49.17 -71.00 83.54
C GLN A 492 -48.66 -72.36 84.07
N GLY A 493 -47.37 -72.48 84.35
CA GLY A 493 -46.77 -73.64 84.99
C GLY A 493 -47.18 -73.77 86.46
N GLU A 494 -47.21 -72.66 87.20
CA GLU A 494 -47.70 -72.58 88.58
C GLU A 494 -49.21 -72.83 88.66
N GLU A 495 -50.02 -72.07 87.92
CA GLU A 495 -51.48 -72.23 87.88
C GLU A 495 -51.89 -73.63 87.37
N GLY A 496 -51.16 -74.17 86.40
CA GLY A 496 -51.38 -75.51 85.87
C GLY A 496 -51.02 -76.62 86.86
N ARG A 497 -50.04 -76.41 87.75
CA ARG A 497 -49.75 -77.31 88.88
C ARG A 497 -50.88 -77.27 89.89
N GLU A 498 -51.29 -76.08 90.32
CA GLU A 498 -52.38 -75.90 91.29
C GLU A 498 -53.71 -76.44 90.77
N ALA A 499 -54.04 -76.21 89.50
CA ALA A 499 -55.24 -76.75 88.87
C ALA A 499 -55.25 -78.28 88.81
N LYS A 500 -54.10 -78.91 88.49
CA LYS A 500 -53.97 -80.38 88.49
C LYS A 500 -54.03 -80.98 89.90
N GLU A 501 -53.50 -80.29 90.90
CA GLU A 501 -53.66 -80.67 92.31
C GLU A 501 -55.13 -80.59 92.72
N TYR A 502 -55.82 -79.52 92.37
CA TYR A 502 -57.26 -79.37 92.60
C TYR A 502 -58.10 -80.43 91.86
N GLU A 503 -57.77 -80.78 90.62
CA GLU A 503 -58.43 -81.86 89.89
C GLU A 503 -58.17 -83.24 90.50
N ARG A 504 -56.95 -83.49 91.02
CA ARG A 504 -56.64 -84.72 91.77
C ARG A 504 -57.48 -84.81 93.05
N GLU A 505 -57.60 -83.72 93.82
CA GLU A 505 -58.51 -83.67 94.98
C GLU A 505 -59.97 -83.90 94.56
N LYS A 506 -60.43 -83.28 93.47
CA LYS A 506 -61.80 -83.43 92.95
C LYS A 506 -62.08 -84.85 92.46
N ALA A 507 -61.12 -85.51 91.82
CA ALA A 507 -61.22 -86.90 91.37
C ALA A 507 -61.24 -87.87 92.56
N GLN A 508 -60.47 -87.61 93.62
CA GLN A 508 -60.55 -88.34 94.89
C GLN A 508 -61.94 -88.19 95.53
N ARG A 509 -62.53 -86.98 95.52
CA ARG A 509 -63.91 -86.73 95.98
C ARG A 509 -64.98 -87.44 95.13
N LYS A 510 -64.78 -87.62 93.82
CA LYS A 510 -65.70 -88.39 92.95
C LYS A 510 -65.58 -89.91 93.16
N ARG A 511 -64.37 -90.45 93.36
CA ARG A 511 -64.16 -91.88 93.69
C ARG A 511 -64.81 -92.27 95.02
N ALA A 512 -64.88 -91.35 95.98
CA ALA A 512 -65.58 -91.55 97.25
C ALA A 512 -67.12 -91.60 97.14
N LYS A 513 -67.72 -91.22 96.00
CA LYS A 513 -69.18 -91.20 95.78
C LYS A 513 -69.74 -92.39 94.99
N GLY A 514 -68.90 -93.36 94.58
CA GLY A 514 -69.28 -94.53 93.78
C GLY A 514 -69.22 -95.88 94.51
N SER A 515 -69.08 -95.88 95.83
CA SER A 515 -69.03 -97.07 96.69
C SER A 515 -69.97 -96.84 97.88
N GLY A 516 -71.21 -97.31 97.76
CA GLY A 516 -72.26 -97.18 98.77
C GLY A 516 -73.64 -97.31 98.14
#